data_AF-A0A1H7BWE0-F1
#
_entry.id   AF-A0A1H7BWE0-F1
#
_cell.length_a   1.000
_cell.length_b   1.000
_cell.length_c   1.000
_cell.angle_alpha   90.00
_cell.angle_beta   90.00
_cell.angle_gamma   90.00
#
_symmetry.space_group_name_H-M   'P 1'
#
loop_
_entity.id
_entity.type
_entity.pdbx_description
1 polymer ?
#
loop_
_entity_poly.entity_id
_entity_poly.type
_entity_poly.pdbx_seq_one_letter_code
_entity_poly.pdbx_strand_id
1 'polypeptide(L)'
;MIEAAMIWNEPNNKSHWDPEIDPDWSSYADHVIRAGNSIAAINPAITRVLGGMSPIDPQWVNRMRAHGALDAVDVIAVHGFPLDWNLWSIHDWPKKIAEIEEVVTDKPIWVTEVGVGSFGAEEVQVFGVEKTAELLIGRVPNVYWYSLYDLPQSWGATTRHREAEGSSYYRHFYMGLIREDGTPKPALDVYARHAADMGLMQWFHFEDPRLDEAVGWLKRLGTRKLRTGLSWADRFRPNALDWFDRQMEALADFDVTVTFCFTPEHLGVQPHHTSPARDPQMFADFCAEMIDRYAPAQASSAQATPLKLAASA
;
A
#
# COMPACT_ATOMS: atom_id res chain seq x y z
N MET A 1 -3.89 -3.84 14.03
CA MET A 1 -2.73 -4.74 13.85
C MET A 1 -2.52 -5.01 12.36
N ILE A 2 -1.33 -5.46 11.93
CA ILE A 2 -1.08 -5.78 10.51
C ILE A 2 -1.90 -7.02 10.10
N GLU A 3 -2.71 -6.88 9.05
CA GLU A 3 -3.46 -7.97 8.39
C GLU A 3 -2.77 -8.44 7.09
N ALA A 4 -2.05 -7.53 6.42
CA ALA A 4 -1.49 -7.76 5.10
C ALA A 4 -0.16 -7.01 4.90
N ALA A 5 0.71 -7.60 4.10
CA ALA A 5 2.03 -7.08 3.75
C ALA A 5 2.14 -6.93 2.22
N MET A 6 2.21 -5.69 1.76
CA MET A 6 2.44 -5.36 0.36
C MET A 6 3.93 -5.26 0.05
N ILE A 7 4.33 -5.99 -0.98
CA ILE A 7 5.72 -6.07 -1.42
C ILE A 7 5.97 -5.06 -2.54
N TRP A 8 6.50 -3.89 -2.17
CA TRP A 8 6.76 -2.70 -2.99
C TRP A 8 5.54 -1.84 -3.34
N ASN A 9 5.79 -0.65 -3.92
CA ASN A 9 4.78 0.31 -4.36
C ASN A 9 4.97 0.63 -5.85
N GLU A 10 3.92 0.59 -6.67
CA GLU A 10 3.96 0.93 -8.12
C GLU A 10 5.19 0.41 -8.89
N PRO A 11 5.56 -0.89 -8.81
CA PRO A 11 6.77 -1.44 -9.45
C PRO A 11 6.82 -1.29 -10.98
N ASN A 12 5.70 -1.02 -11.65
CA ASN A 12 5.64 -0.73 -13.09
C ASN A 12 5.66 0.78 -13.42
N ASN A 13 5.92 1.64 -12.43
CA ASN A 13 6.12 3.08 -12.58
C ASN A 13 7.60 3.44 -12.42
N LYS A 14 8.20 4.16 -13.38
CA LYS A 14 9.62 4.58 -13.32
C LYS A 14 9.97 5.38 -12.05
N SER A 15 9.00 6.12 -11.51
CA SER A 15 9.13 6.86 -10.24
C SER A 15 9.34 5.96 -9.01
N HIS A 16 9.05 4.67 -9.10
CA HIS A 16 9.09 3.76 -7.95
C HIS A 16 9.97 2.51 -8.19
N TRP A 17 10.23 2.13 -9.44
CA TRP A 17 11.19 1.08 -9.81
C TRP A 17 11.85 1.45 -11.14
N ASP A 18 13.17 1.36 -11.28
CA ASP A 18 13.86 1.84 -12.49
C ASP A 18 13.90 0.78 -13.62
N PRO A 19 13.14 0.95 -14.72
CA PRO A 19 13.14 0.03 -15.85
C PRO A 19 14.40 0.13 -16.72
N GLU A 20 15.28 1.12 -16.51
CA GLU A 20 16.59 1.15 -17.18
C GLU A 20 17.57 0.15 -16.53
N ILE A 21 17.34 -0.24 -15.28
CA ILE A 21 18.11 -1.25 -14.56
C ILE A 21 17.44 -2.64 -14.68
N ASP A 22 16.11 -2.70 -14.59
CA ASP A 22 15.33 -3.94 -14.56
C ASP A 22 14.21 -3.94 -15.63
N PRO A 23 14.55 -3.95 -16.94
CA PRO A 23 13.62 -3.69 -18.04
C PRO A 23 12.56 -4.77 -18.26
N ASP A 24 12.71 -5.94 -17.64
CA ASP A 24 11.72 -7.01 -17.65
C ASP A 24 11.14 -7.32 -16.27
N TRP A 25 11.44 -6.52 -15.25
CA TRP A 25 10.99 -6.73 -13.86
C TRP A 25 11.42 -8.08 -13.25
N SER A 26 12.44 -8.75 -13.81
CA SER A 26 12.94 -10.02 -13.26
C SER A 26 13.58 -9.86 -11.89
N SER A 27 14.25 -8.72 -11.64
CA SER A 27 14.80 -8.39 -10.32
C SER A 27 13.69 -8.06 -9.32
N TYR A 28 12.63 -7.36 -9.75
CA TYR A 28 11.44 -7.13 -8.92
C TYR A 28 10.76 -8.44 -8.54
N ALA A 29 10.61 -9.36 -9.50
CA ALA A 29 10.03 -10.67 -9.24
C ALA A 29 10.82 -11.46 -8.19
N ASP A 30 12.16 -11.42 -8.20
CA ASP A 30 12.99 -12.06 -7.16
C ASP A 30 12.80 -11.39 -5.77
N HIS A 31 12.60 -10.06 -5.70
CA HIS A 31 12.22 -9.39 -4.46
C HIS A 31 10.86 -9.91 -3.93
N VAL A 32 9.86 -10.03 -4.81
CA VAL A 32 8.53 -10.56 -4.46
C VAL A 32 8.61 -12.01 -3.97
N ILE A 33 9.34 -12.87 -4.67
CA ILE A 33 9.49 -14.28 -4.31
C ILE A 33 10.16 -14.42 -2.94
N ARG A 34 11.29 -13.76 -2.70
CA ARG A 34 12.02 -13.87 -1.44
C ARG A 34 11.25 -13.25 -0.28
N ALA A 35 10.70 -12.05 -0.44
CA ALA A 35 9.94 -11.39 0.61
C ALA A 35 8.66 -12.17 0.92
N GLY A 36 7.90 -12.61 -0.09
CA GLY A 36 6.68 -13.41 0.10
C GLY A 36 6.93 -14.75 0.78
N ASN A 37 8.05 -15.42 0.48
CA ASN A 37 8.48 -16.63 1.17
C ASN A 37 8.92 -16.35 2.62
N SER A 38 9.66 -15.27 2.85
CA SER A 38 10.19 -14.93 4.18
C SER A 38 9.09 -14.45 5.13
N ILE A 39 8.14 -13.64 4.64
CA ILE A 39 6.91 -13.26 5.35
C ILE A 39 6.10 -14.51 5.73
N ALA A 40 5.90 -15.44 4.80
CA ALA A 40 5.15 -16.67 5.07
C ALA A 40 5.86 -17.62 6.06
N ALA A 41 7.20 -17.61 6.09
CA ALA A 41 7.97 -18.38 7.06
C ALA A 41 7.87 -17.82 8.49
N ILE A 42 7.75 -16.49 8.63
CA ILE A 42 7.55 -15.83 9.93
C ILE A 42 6.09 -15.94 10.40
N ASN A 43 5.14 -15.54 9.55
CA ASN A 43 3.72 -15.61 9.87
C ASN A 43 2.87 -15.92 8.61
N PRO A 44 2.49 -17.18 8.38
CA PRO A 44 1.70 -17.58 7.21
C PRO A 44 0.24 -17.12 7.25
N ALA A 45 -0.22 -16.47 8.32
CA ALA A 45 -1.54 -15.84 8.38
C ALA A 45 -1.55 -14.40 7.82
N ILE A 46 -0.39 -13.79 7.55
CA ILE A 46 -0.32 -12.47 6.91
C ILE A 46 -0.59 -12.60 5.41
N THR A 47 -1.58 -11.84 4.93
CA THR A 47 -1.91 -11.79 3.51
C THR A 47 -0.79 -11.08 2.74
N ARG A 48 -0.14 -11.76 1.80
CA ARG A 48 0.94 -11.17 0.98
C ARG A 48 0.33 -10.55 -0.27
N VAL A 49 0.61 -9.27 -0.48
CA VAL A 49 0.03 -8.47 -1.55
C VAL A 49 1.13 -8.09 -2.54
N LEU A 50 0.91 -8.33 -3.83
CA LEU A 50 1.79 -7.83 -4.89
C LEU A 50 1.89 -6.30 -4.80
N GLY A 51 3.01 -5.70 -5.17
CA GLY A 51 3.14 -4.25 -5.20
C GLY A 51 2.09 -3.63 -6.11
N GLY A 52 1.31 -2.67 -5.58
CA GLY A 52 0.13 -2.14 -6.26
C GLY A 52 0.49 -1.48 -7.59
N MET A 53 -0.01 -2.04 -8.70
CA MET A 53 0.44 -1.65 -10.05
C MET A 53 -0.17 -0.32 -10.48
N SER A 54 0.63 0.50 -11.16
CA SER A 54 0.27 1.82 -11.68
C SER A 54 1.15 2.12 -12.91
N PRO A 55 0.59 2.15 -14.14
CA PRO A 55 -0.82 1.97 -14.48
C PRO A 55 -1.32 0.53 -14.29
N ILE A 56 -2.64 0.35 -14.36
CA ILE A 56 -3.30 -0.97 -14.42
C ILE A 56 -3.00 -1.61 -15.79
N ASP A 57 -2.26 -2.73 -15.79
CA ASP A 57 -1.82 -3.43 -17.01
C ASP A 57 -1.84 -4.97 -16.85
N PRO A 58 -2.75 -5.68 -17.53
CA PRO A 58 -2.78 -7.14 -17.56
C PRO A 58 -1.52 -7.80 -18.12
N GLN A 59 -0.77 -7.13 -19.00
CA GLN A 59 0.47 -7.69 -19.57
C GLN A 59 1.63 -7.69 -18.58
N TRP A 60 1.74 -6.64 -17.75
CA TRP A 60 2.66 -6.64 -16.61
C TRP A 60 2.33 -7.78 -15.62
N VAL A 61 1.05 -8.04 -15.34
CA VAL A 61 0.63 -9.17 -14.50
C VAL A 61 1.02 -10.53 -15.11
N ASN A 62 0.81 -10.72 -16.41
CA ASN A 62 1.25 -11.93 -17.12
C ASN A 62 2.77 -12.12 -17.04
N ARG A 63 3.54 -11.02 -17.10
CA ARG A 63 5.00 -11.04 -16.92
C ARG A 63 5.39 -11.43 -15.50
N MET A 64 4.73 -10.88 -14.47
CA MET A 64 4.93 -11.29 -13.07
C MET A 64 4.63 -12.78 -12.85
N ARG A 65 3.61 -13.32 -13.51
CA ARG A 65 3.38 -14.78 -13.54
C ARG A 65 4.52 -15.54 -14.20
N ALA A 66 5.00 -15.07 -15.36
CA ALA A 66 6.08 -15.74 -16.09
C ALA A 66 7.40 -15.81 -15.31
N HIS A 67 7.65 -14.84 -14.40
CA HIS A 67 8.77 -14.87 -13.47
C HIS A 67 8.49 -15.60 -12.14
N GLY A 68 7.27 -16.15 -11.93
CA GLY A 68 6.89 -16.89 -10.71
C GLY A 68 6.47 -16.02 -9.52
N ALA A 69 6.43 -14.69 -9.66
CA ALA A 69 6.13 -13.78 -8.55
C ALA A 69 4.72 -13.97 -7.97
N LEU A 70 3.75 -14.39 -8.79
CA LEU A 70 2.37 -14.60 -8.35
C LEU A 70 2.20 -15.81 -7.41
N ASP A 71 3.15 -16.75 -7.38
CA ASP A 71 3.10 -17.92 -6.49
C ASP A 71 3.47 -17.55 -5.04
N ALA A 72 4.17 -16.43 -4.84
CA ALA A 72 4.61 -15.94 -3.53
C ALA A 72 3.62 -14.95 -2.86
N VAL A 73 2.51 -14.62 -3.53
CA VAL A 73 1.50 -13.64 -3.08
C VAL A 73 0.08 -14.18 -3.16
N ASP A 74 -0.77 -13.67 -2.28
CA ASP A 74 -2.17 -14.06 -2.10
C ASP A 74 -3.13 -13.11 -2.84
N VAL A 75 -2.71 -11.85 -3.08
CA VAL A 75 -3.54 -10.76 -3.60
C VAL A 75 -2.83 -10.00 -4.74
N ILE A 76 -3.60 -9.60 -5.75
CA ILE A 76 -3.15 -8.63 -6.78
C ILE A 76 -3.65 -7.24 -6.41
N ALA A 77 -2.77 -6.25 -6.40
CA ALA A 77 -3.12 -4.87 -6.06
C ALA A 77 -3.03 -3.95 -7.28
N VAL A 78 -3.98 -3.03 -7.40
CA VAL A 78 -4.07 -2.04 -8.48
C VAL A 78 -4.26 -0.63 -7.93
N HIS A 79 -3.63 0.37 -8.55
CA HIS A 79 -3.79 1.79 -8.23
C HIS A 79 -4.47 2.52 -9.38
N GLY A 80 -5.27 3.55 -9.09
CA GLY A 80 -5.96 4.31 -10.13
C GLY A 80 -6.33 5.74 -9.75
N PHE A 81 -5.95 6.67 -10.62
CA PHE A 81 -6.12 8.11 -10.51
C PHE A 81 -6.59 8.71 -11.85
N PRO A 82 -7.79 8.34 -12.34
CA PRO A 82 -8.30 8.71 -13.67
C PRO A 82 -8.61 10.20 -13.88
N LEU A 83 -8.63 11.02 -12.81
CA LEU A 83 -8.83 12.47 -12.91
C LEU A 83 -7.51 13.27 -12.85
N ASP A 84 -6.39 12.59 -12.62
CA ASP A 84 -5.09 13.21 -12.30
C ASP A 84 -3.94 12.73 -13.18
N TRP A 85 -3.71 11.41 -13.28
CA TRP A 85 -2.54 10.85 -13.98
C TRP A 85 -2.86 9.73 -14.98
N ASN A 86 -3.97 9.00 -14.84
CA ASN A 86 -4.30 7.93 -15.77
C ASN A 86 -5.22 8.38 -16.90
N LEU A 87 -4.99 7.86 -18.11
CA LEU A 87 -5.69 8.26 -19.34
C LEU A 87 -6.92 7.36 -19.63
N TRP A 88 -7.81 7.21 -18.66
CA TRP A 88 -9.07 6.46 -18.79
C TRP A 88 -10.17 7.11 -17.91
N SER A 89 -11.45 6.84 -18.18
CA SER A 89 -12.57 7.50 -17.48
C SER A 89 -12.78 6.88 -16.10
N ILE A 90 -13.12 7.66 -15.07
CA ILE A 90 -13.47 7.08 -13.75
C ILE A 90 -14.56 6.00 -13.83
N HIS A 91 -15.46 6.09 -14.82
CA HIS A 91 -16.49 5.09 -15.10
C HIS A 91 -15.96 3.75 -15.64
N ASP A 92 -14.71 3.69 -16.12
CA ASP A 92 -14.05 2.47 -16.57
C ASP A 92 -13.50 1.63 -15.40
N TRP A 93 -13.57 2.08 -14.14
CA TRP A 93 -13.10 1.33 -12.97
C TRP A 93 -13.55 -0.15 -12.95
N PRO A 94 -14.85 -0.49 -13.11
CA PRO A 94 -15.28 -1.89 -13.13
C PRO A 94 -14.67 -2.72 -14.27
N LYS A 95 -14.39 -2.07 -15.41
CA LYS A 95 -13.69 -2.67 -16.55
C LYS A 95 -12.20 -2.85 -16.24
N LYS A 96 -11.55 -1.90 -15.57
CA LYS A 96 -10.14 -2.01 -15.15
C LYS A 96 -9.90 -3.14 -14.15
N ILE A 97 -10.86 -3.42 -13.27
CA ILE A 97 -10.81 -4.65 -12.45
C ILE A 97 -10.99 -5.89 -13.33
N ALA A 98 -11.99 -5.93 -14.21
CA ALA A 98 -12.25 -7.07 -15.08
C ALA A 98 -11.07 -7.43 -16.02
N GLU A 99 -10.38 -6.43 -16.57
CA GLU A 99 -9.16 -6.61 -17.39
C GLU A 99 -8.06 -7.39 -16.63
N ILE A 100 -8.01 -7.29 -15.29
CA ILE A 100 -7.06 -8.03 -14.45
C ILE A 100 -7.63 -9.40 -14.03
N GLU A 101 -8.94 -9.53 -13.79
CA GLU A 101 -9.61 -10.82 -13.52
C GLU A 101 -9.52 -11.78 -14.72
N GLU A 102 -9.54 -11.27 -15.94
CA GLU A 102 -9.34 -12.05 -17.17
C GLU A 102 -7.97 -12.74 -17.21
N VAL A 103 -6.94 -12.12 -16.62
CA VAL A 103 -5.59 -12.71 -16.54
C VAL A 103 -5.29 -13.37 -15.21
N VAL A 104 -5.99 -13.09 -14.11
CA VAL A 104 -5.83 -13.70 -12.78
C VAL A 104 -7.19 -14.16 -12.26
N THR A 105 -7.45 -15.47 -12.35
CA THR A 105 -8.75 -16.07 -12.01
C THR A 105 -8.80 -16.71 -10.62
N ASP A 106 -7.65 -16.82 -9.94
CA ASP A 106 -7.45 -17.58 -8.71
C ASP A 106 -7.16 -16.71 -7.46
N LYS A 107 -6.97 -15.39 -7.62
CA LYS A 107 -6.61 -14.46 -6.55
C LYS A 107 -7.53 -13.23 -6.54
N PRO A 108 -7.92 -12.71 -5.37
CA PRO A 108 -8.67 -11.46 -5.27
C PRO A 108 -7.82 -10.26 -5.73
N ILE A 109 -8.51 -9.25 -6.25
CA ILE A 109 -7.93 -7.95 -6.62
C ILE A 109 -8.34 -6.90 -5.59
N TRP A 110 -7.38 -6.12 -5.09
CA TRP A 110 -7.61 -5.00 -4.18
C TRP A 110 -7.25 -3.68 -4.86
N VAL A 111 -8.01 -2.62 -4.60
CA VAL A 111 -7.67 -1.25 -5.03
C VAL A 111 -6.95 -0.57 -3.88
N THR A 112 -5.62 -0.63 -3.89
CA THR A 112 -4.77 -0.24 -2.75
C THR A 112 -4.35 1.22 -2.75
N GLU A 113 -4.58 1.92 -3.85
CA GLU A 113 -4.67 3.39 -3.91
C GLU A 113 -5.71 3.81 -4.94
N VAL A 114 -6.61 4.69 -4.54
CA VAL A 114 -7.47 5.44 -5.44
C VAL A 114 -7.68 6.84 -4.86
N GLY A 115 -7.69 7.86 -5.70
CA GLY A 115 -7.89 9.23 -5.24
C GLY A 115 -8.24 10.18 -6.38
N VAL A 116 -8.60 11.40 -5.99
CA VAL A 116 -8.84 12.53 -6.89
C VAL A 116 -8.27 13.79 -6.26
N GLY A 117 -7.44 14.51 -7.00
CA GLY A 117 -6.81 15.74 -6.55
C GLY A 117 -7.75 16.95 -6.58
N SER A 118 -7.73 17.75 -5.52
CA SER A 118 -8.55 18.97 -5.41
C SER A 118 -7.90 20.21 -6.05
N PHE A 119 -6.84 20.05 -6.85
CA PHE A 119 -5.97 21.14 -7.34
C PHE A 119 -6.72 22.25 -8.12
N GLY A 120 -7.77 21.89 -8.86
CA GLY A 120 -8.59 22.85 -9.62
C GLY A 120 -9.85 23.33 -8.92
N ALA A 121 -10.45 22.48 -8.07
CA ALA A 121 -11.68 22.73 -7.31
C ALA A 121 -11.89 21.59 -6.29
N GLU A 122 -12.42 21.88 -5.10
CA GLU A 122 -12.62 20.86 -4.05
C GLU A 122 -13.87 19.99 -4.29
N GLU A 123 -14.84 20.52 -5.03
CA GLU A 123 -16.05 19.82 -5.48
C GLU A 123 -15.72 18.64 -6.41
N VAL A 124 -14.59 18.69 -7.11
CA VAL A 124 -14.10 17.57 -7.96
C VAL A 124 -13.68 16.39 -7.08
N GLN A 125 -13.09 16.65 -5.91
CA GLN A 125 -12.75 15.60 -4.94
C GLN A 125 -14.01 15.01 -4.29
N VAL A 126 -15.03 15.84 -3.99
CA VAL A 126 -16.36 15.37 -3.53
C VAL A 126 -16.95 14.37 -4.52
N PHE A 127 -17.07 14.75 -5.80
CA PHE A 127 -17.51 13.84 -6.87
C PHE A 127 -16.63 12.58 -6.96
N GLY A 128 -15.31 12.76 -6.83
CA GLY A 128 -14.33 11.67 -6.85
C GLY A 128 -14.59 10.61 -5.79
N VAL A 129 -14.83 11.02 -4.53
CA VAL A 129 -15.14 10.11 -3.42
C VAL A 129 -16.46 9.39 -3.66
N GLU A 130 -17.54 10.10 -4.00
CA GLU A 130 -18.87 9.50 -4.23
C GLU A 130 -18.82 8.48 -5.38
N LYS A 131 -18.18 8.84 -6.50
CA LYS A 131 -18.10 7.98 -7.68
C LYS A 131 -17.16 6.78 -7.47
N THR A 132 -16.09 6.94 -6.69
CA THR A 132 -15.20 5.84 -6.31
C THR A 132 -15.92 4.83 -5.41
N ALA A 133 -16.65 5.33 -4.40
CA ALA A 133 -17.46 4.49 -3.51
C ALA A 133 -18.51 3.68 -4.29
N GLU A 134 -19.26 4.33 -5.18
CA GLU A 134 -20.27 3.71 -6.05
C GLU A 134 -19.71 2.58 -6.94
N LEU A 135 -18.50 2.75 -7.49
CA LEU A 135 -17.95 1.83 -8.48
C LEU A 135 -17.11 0.69 -7.89
N LEU A 136 -16.55 0.88 -6.69
CA LEU A 136 -15.57 -0.06 -6.11
C LEU A 136 -16.04 -0.77 -4.83
N ILE A 137 -16.87 -0.16 -3.99
CA ILE A 137 -17.34 -0.82 -2.76
C ILE A 137 -18.25 -1.99 -3.15
N GLY A 138 -17.92 -3.19 -2.68
CA GLY A 138 -18.59 -4.43 -3.05
C GLY A 138 -18.19 -5.00 -4.43
N ARG A 139 -17.43 -4.25 -5.25
CA ARG A 139 -16.84 -4.75 -6.51
C ARG A 139 -15.50 -5.45 -6.27
N VAL A 140 -14.74 -4.99 -5.28
CA VAL A 140 -13.49 -5.59 -4.80
C VAL A 140 -13.50 -5.69 -3.25
N PRO A 141 -12.74 -6.61 -2.63
CA PRO A 141 -12.77 -6.80 -1.17
C PRO A 141 -12.22 -5.62 -0.35
N ASN A 142 -11.26 -4.89 -0.94
CA ASN A 142 -10.57 -3.77 -0.29
C ASN A 142 -10.36 -2.61 -1.27
N VAL A 143 -10.64 -1.41 -0.79
CA VAL A 143 -10.45 -0.11 -1.46
C VAL A 143 -9.80 0.83 -0.45
N TYR A 144 -8.73 1.54 -0.82
CA TYR A 144 -8.07 2.51 0.05
C TYR A 144 -7.97 3.88 -0.62
N TRP A 145 -8.61 4.89 -0.02
CA TRP A 145 -8.59 6.27 -0.51
C TRP A 145 -7.26 6.97 -0.19
N TYR A 146 -6.61 7.55 -1.20
CA TYR A 146 -5.41 8.37 -1.07
C TYR A 146 -5.77 9.86 -1.19
N SER A 147 -5.60 10.71 -0.17
CA SER A 147 -5.01 10.48 1.17
C SER A 147 -5.80 11.18 2.29
N LEU A 148 -5.37 11.06 3.56
CA LEU A 148 -5.97 11.84 4.66
C LEU A 148 -5.52 13.29 4.59
N TYR A 149 -4.21 13.54 4.60
CA TYR A 149 -3.64 14.88 4.53
C TYR A 149 -3.06 15.19 3.15
N ASP A 150 -3.17 16.46 2.76
CA ASP A 150 -2.36 17.04 1.70
C ASP A 150 -0.88 16.89 2.03
N LEU A 151 -0.07 16.69 0.98
CA LEU A 151 1.37 16.67 1.09
C LEU A 151 1.86 18.12 1.25
N PRO A 152 2.64 18.44 2.30
CA PRO A 152 3.18 19.79 2.46
C PRO A 152 4.08 20.17 1.28
N GLN A 153 3.85 21.35 0.68
CA GLN A 153 4.64 21.77 -0.49
C GLN A 153 6.14 21.91 -0.15
N SER A 154 6.43 22.19 1.11
CA SER A 154 7.79 22.30 1.66
C SER A 154 8.54 20.96 1.74
N TRP A 155 7.85 19.81 1.71
CA TRP A 155 8.46 18.48 1.81
C TRP A 155 8.83 17.90 0.44
N GLY A 156 8.16 18.37 -0.63
CA GLY A 156 8.31 17.88 -2.00
C GLY A 156 7.69 16.50 -2.23
N ALA A 157 7.40 16.17 -3.48
CA ALA A 157 6.90 14.85 -3.86
C ALA A 157 8.09 13.91 -4.14
N THR A 158 8.41 13.04 -3.17
CA THR A 158 9.68 12.27 -3.08
C THR A 158 10.05 11.48 -4.34
N THR A 159 9.07 11.02 -5.12
CA THR A 159 9.25 10.14 -6.28
C THR A 159 8.99 10.82 -7.63
N ARG A 160 8.85 12.16 -7.63
CA ARG A 160 8.26 12.91 -8.75
C ARG A 160 9.14 14.08 -9.20
N HIS A 161 9.23 14.32 -10.51
CA HIS A 161 10.15 15.29 -11.10
C HIS A 161 9.39 16.48 -11.69
N ARG A 162 9.40 17.62 -10.98
CA ARG A 162 8.69 18.86 -11.33
C ARG A 162 8.87 19.32 -12.77
N GLU A 163 10.08 19.17 -13.31
CA GLU A 163 10.44 19.61 -14.67
C GLU A 163 9.89 18.67 -15.76
N ALA A 164 9.68 17.39 -15.44
CA ALA A 164 9.18 16.37 -16.37
C ALA A 164 7.65 16.22 -16.34
N GLU A 165 7.02 16.43 -15.17
CA GLU A 165 5.58 16.22 -14.96
C GLU A 165 4.70 17.46 -15.21
N GLY A 166 5.31 18.65 -15.35
CA GLY A 166 4.58 19.89 -15.65
C GLY A 166 3.51 20.22 -14.61
N SER A 167 2.27 20.44 -15.04
CA SER A 167 1.15 20.74 -14.13
C SER A 167 0.74 19.54 -13.27
N SER A 168 0.97 18.32 -13.73
CA SER A 168 0.62 17.09 -12.99
C SER A 168 1.42 16.91 -11.71
N TYR A 169 2.60 17.55 -11.60
CA TYR A 169 3.40 17.59 -10.37
C TYR A 169 2.64 18.27 -9.22
N TYR A 170 1.85 19.31 -9.48
CA TYR A 170 1.19 20.05 -8.41
C TYR A 170 0.01 19.27 -7.81
N ARG A 171 -0.57 18.31 -8.55
CA ARG A 171 -1.71 17.50 -8.07
C ARG A 171 -1.38 16.70 -6.81
N HIS A 172 -0.12 16.24 -6.68
CA HIS A 172 0.37 15.48 -5.51
C HIS A 172 0.16 16.23 -4.17
N PHE A 173 0.13 17.57 -4.17
CA PHE A 173 -0.06 18.39 -2.96
C PHE A 173 -1.53 18.61 -2.58
N TYR A 174 -2.49 18.08 -3.35
CA TYR A 174 -3.93 18.33 -3.17
C TYR A 174 -4.78 17.06 -3.10
N MET A 175 -4.16 15.91 -2.79
CA MET A 175 -4.82 14.59 -2.71
C MET A 175 -5.51 14.32 -1.37
N GLY A 176 -5.20 15.07 -0.33
CA GLY A 176 -5.74 14.88 1.01
C GLY A 176 -7.21 15.28 1.11
N LEU A 177 -7.93 14.66 2.05
CA LEU A 177 -9.24 15.10 2.53
C LEU A 177 -9.13 16.26 3.55
N ILE A 178 -7.93 16.49 4.09
CA ILE A 178 -7.55 17.56 5.02
C ILE A 178 -6.38 18.32 4.41
N ARG A 179 -6.39 19.66 4.50
CA ARG A 179 -5.34 20.54 3.96
C ARG A 179 -4.05 20.48 4.79
N GLU A 180 -2.97 21.04 4.26
CA GLU A 180 -1.66 21.15 4.94
C GLU A 180 -1.76 21.84 6.32
N ASP A 181 -2.70 22.77 6.49
CA ASP A 181 -2.96 23.51 7.74
C ASP A 181 -3.90 22.79 8.73
N GLY A 182 -4.29 21.53 8.45
CA GLY A 182 -5.21 20.75 9.27
C GLY A 182 -6.70 21.08 9.04
N THR A 183 -7.05 22.00 8.14
CA THR A 183 -8.46 22.31 7.86
C THR A 183 -9.13 21.25 6.96
N PRO A 184 -10.30 20.70 7.34
CA PRO A 184 -11.04 19.77 6.49
C PRO A 184 -11.44 20.34 5.13
N LYS A 185 -11.37 19.52 4.08
CA LYS A 185 -12.02 19.77 2.79
C LYS A 185 -13.45 19.23 2.77
N PRO A 186 -14.35 19.72 1.91
CA PRO A 186 -15.72 19.21 1.77
C PRO A 186 -15.81 17.69 1.50
N ALA A 187 -14.80 17.10 0.87
CA ALA A 187 -14.75 15.66 0.61
C ALA A 187 -14.60 14.80 1.88
N LEU A 188 -14.12 15.35 3.00
CA LEU A 188 -13.98 14.61 4.27
C LEU A 188 -15.34 14.13 4.80
N ASP A 189 -16.35 15.00 4.78
CA ASP A 189 -17.73 14.68 5.22
C ASP A 189 -18.45 13.68 4.30
N VAL A 190 -17.94 13.51 3.08
CA VAL A 190 -18.40 12.53 2.11
C VAL A 190 -17.69 11.20 2.36
N TYR A 191 -16.36 11.20 2.50
CA TYR A 191 -15.56 10.03 2.84
C TYR A 191 -16.02 9.39 4.16
N ALA A 192 -16.36 10.20 5.18
CA ALA A 192 -16.87 9.73 6.47
C ALA A 192 -18.09 8.80 6.37
N ARG A 193 -18.90 8.92 5.30
CA ARG A 193 -20.07 8.06 5.04
C ARG A 193 -19.68 6.66 4.55
N HIS A 194 -18.45 6.49 4.09
CA HIS A 194 -17.91 5.29 3.46
C HIS A 194 -16.71 4.70 4.21
N ALA A 195 -16.17 5.38 5.22
CA ALA A 195 -14.92 5.03 5.92
C ALA A 195 -14.89 3.63 6.57
N ALA A 196 -16.06 3.04 6.85
CA ALA A 196 -16.16 1.67 7.36
C ALA A 196 -15.85 0.60 6.29
N ASP A 197 -16.15 0.89 5.02
CA ASP A 197 -16.07 -0.04 3.89
C ASP A 197 -14.93 0.31 2.91
N MET A 198 -14.60 1.60 2.79
CA MET A 198 -13.47 2.13 2.05
C MET A 198 -12.40 2.61 3.04
N GLY A 199 -11.30 1.86 3.10
CA GLY A 199 -10.13 2.20 3.92
C GLY A 199 -9.46 3.48 3.45
N LEU A 200 -8.42 3.88 4.18
CA LEU A 200 -7.63 5.07 3.86
C LEU A 200 -6.17 4.68 3.64
N MET A 201 -5.50 5.33 2.69
CA MET A 201 -4.05 5.29 2.52
C MET A 201 -3.46 6.60 3.05
N GLN A 202 -2.61 6.51 4.07
CA GLN A 202 -1.78 7.63 4.52
C GLN A 202 -0.35 7.13 4.69
N TRP A 203 0.57 7.65 3.87
CA TRP A 203 1.99 7.49 4.11
C TRP A 203 2.41 8.40 5.27
N PHE A 204 3.00 7.83 6.31
CA PHE A 204 3.68 8.60 7.35
C PHE A 204 5.17 8.63 7.03
N HIS A 205 5.70 9.83 6.80
CA HIS A 205 7.15 10.01 6.62
C HIS A 205 7.90 9.68 7.93
N PHE A 206 9.22 9.51 7.84
CA PHE A 206 10.05 9.33 9.02
C PHE A 206 9.87 10.49 10.01
N GLU A 207 9.51 10.18 11.25
CA GLU A 207 9.18 11.17 12.30
C GLU A 207 8.06 12.17 11.90
N ASP A 208 7.07 11.75 11.10
CA ASP A 208 5.95 12.62 10.70
C ASP A 208 5.17 13.15 11.92
N PRO A 209 5.20 14.48 12.20
CA PRO A 209 4.62 15.05 13.40
C PRO A 209 3.08 14.98 13.43
N ARG A 210 2.44 14.63 12.31
CA ARG A 210 0.98 14.55 12.18
C ARG A 210 0.41 13.22 12.65
N LEU A 211 1.25 12.23 13.01
CA LEU A 211 0.81 10.86 13.35
C LEU A 211 -0.36 10.81 14.35
N ASP A 212 -0.25 11.52 15.48
CA ASP A 212 -1.28 11.46 16.53
C ASP A 212 -2.58 12.15 16.14
N GLU A 213 -2.50 13.27 15.40
CA GLU A 213 -3.68 13.95 14.88
C GLU A 213 -4.37 13.11 13.80
N ALA A 214 -3.59 12.49 12.91
CA ALA A 214 -4.06 11.56 11.90
C ALA A 214 -4.80 10.37 12.51
N VAL A 215 -4.25 9.75 13.56
CA VAL A 215 -4.92 8.68 14.33
C VAL A 215 -6.21 9.18 14.96
N GLY A 216 -6.22 10.40 15.50
CA GLY A 216 -7.43 11.05 16.01
C GLY A 216 -8.51 11.21 14.94
N TRP A 217 -8.14 11.67 13.74
CA TRP A 217 -9.07 11.79 12.61
C TRP A 217 -9.58 10.44 12.10
N LEU A 218 -8.70 9.45 11.90
CA LEU A 218 -9.08 8.10 11.46
C LEU A 218 -10.09 7.47 12.42
N LYS A 219 -9.88 7.59 13.73
CA LYS A 219 -10.83 7.14 14.78
C LYS A 219 -12.14 7.91 14.71
N ARG A 220 -12.11 9.22 14.46
CA ARG A 220 -13.31 10.08 14.34
C ARG A 220 -14.14 9.77 13.10
N LEU A 221 -13.49 9.41 11.99
CA LEU A 221 -14.14 9.01 10.73
C LEU A 221 -14.73 7.60 10.82
N GLY A 222 -14.31 6.78 11.79
CA GLY A 222 -14.68 5.38 11.86
C GLY A 222 -13.94 4.50 10.85
N THR A 223 -12.80 4.98 10.33
CA THR A 223 -11.94 4.21 9.41
C THR A 223 -11.45 2.95 10.12
N ARG A 224 -11.65 1.79 9.48
CA ARG A 224 -11.19 0.48 10.00
C ARG A 224 -9.89 0.05 9.36
N LYS A 225 -9.86 0.06 8.02
CA LYS A 225 -8.74 -0.38 7.20
C LYS A 225 -7.82 0.78 6.88
N LEU A 226 -6.54 0.62 7.17
CA LEU A 226 -5.50 1.62 6.92
C LEU A 226 -4.38 1.00 6.08
N ARG A 227 -3.93 1.71 5.04
CA ARG A 227 -2.69 1.41 4.33
C ARG A 227 -1.65 2.47 4.62
N THR A 228 -0.46 2.04 5.02
CA THR A 228 0.74 2.86 5.25
C THR A 228 1.97 2.06 4.80
N GLY A 229 3.18 2.43 5.18
CA GLY A 229 4.36 1.62 4.96
C GLY A 229 5.49 1.83 5.95
N LEU A 230 6.41 0.87 5.97
CA LEU A 230 7.66 0.91 6.72
C LEU A 230 8.81 0.89 5.73
N SER A 231 9.66 1.92 5.82
CA SER A 231 10.66 2.21 4.80
C SER A 231 11.98 1.47 5.08
N TRP A 232 12.38 0.55 4.18
CA TRP A 232 13.66 -0.16 4.27
C TRP A 232 14.85 0.81 4.18
N ALA A 233 14.75 1.85 3.35
CA ALA A 233 15.71 2.97 3.35
C ALA A 233 15.78 3.66 4.72
N ASP A 234 14.64 3.90 5.37
CA ASP A 234 14.61 4.57 6.68
C ASP A 234 15.06 3.67 7.83
N ARG A 235 15.04 2.35 7.68
CA ARG A 235 15.60 1.35 8.63
C ARG A 235 17.11 1.51 8.87
N PHE A 236 17.79 2.35 8.09
CA PHE A 236 19.20 2.75 8.26
C PHE A 236 19.39 4.16 8.87
N ARG A 237 18.30 4.88 9.20
CA ARG A 237 18.38 6.13 9.96
C ARG A 237 18.65 5.87 11.44
N PRO A 238 19.20 6.84 12.19
CA PRO A 238 19.19 6.80 13.66
C PRO A 238 17.77 6.59 14.19
N ASN A 239 17.64 5.82 15.28
CA ASN A 239 16.38 5.57 16.00
C ASN A 239 15.24 4.96 15.14
N ALA A 240 15.55 4.32 14.01
CA ALA A 240 14.53 3.90 13.05
C ALA A 240 13.49 2.92 13.62
N LEU A 241 13.93 1.98 14.47
CA LEU A 241 13.02 1.04 15.14
C LEU A 241 12.15 1.74 16.19
N ASP A 242 12.65 2.76 16.89
CA ASP A 242 11.85 3.52 17.86
C ASP A 242 10.71 4.28 17.16
N TRP A 243 10.97 4.83 15.96
CA TRP A 243 9.93 5.43 15.12
C TRP A 243 8.93 4.39 14.59
N PHE A 244 9.40 3.25 14.09
CA PHE A 244 8.51 2.20 13.58
C PHE A 244 7.64 1.60 14.70
N ASP A 245 8.19 1.39 15.90
CA ASP A 245 7.45 0.98 17.09
C ASP A 245 6.36 1.99 17.42
N ARG A 246 6.71 3.28 17.49
CA ARG A 246 5.78 4.36 17.79
C ARG A 246 4.68 4.52 16.75
N GLN A 247 4.98 4.27 15.47
CA GLN A 247 3.97 4.25 14.42
C GLN A 247 3.04 3.05 14.60
N MET A 248 3.59 1.84 14.74
CA MET A 248 2.78 0.62 14.82
C MET A 248 1.95 0.52 16.11
N GLU A 249 2.43 1.06 17.23
CA GLU A 249 1.65 1.22 18.47
C GLU A 249 0.45 2.17 18.27
N ALA A 250 0.68 3.35 17.67
CA ALA A 250 -0.39 4.31 17.41
C ALA A 250 -1.45 3.80 16.43
N LEU A 251 -1.07 2.86 15.55
CA LEU A 251 -1.93 2.23 14.56
C LEU A 251 -2.52 0.88 15.01
N ALA A 252 -2.34 0.47 16.28
CA ALA A 252 -2.76 -0.84 16.77
C ALA A 252 -4.26 -1.13 16.59
N ASP A 253 -5.11 -0.11 16.68
CA ASP A 253 -6.58 -0.17 16.60
C ASP A 253 -7.15 -0.35 15.17
N PHE A 254 -6.31 -0.29 14.12
CA PHE A 254 -6.75 -0.40 12.72
C PHE A 254 -6.33 -1.73 12.09
N ASP A 255 -7.08 -2.18 11.09
CA ASP A 255 -6.68 -3.28 10.21
C ASP A 255 -5.64 -2.74 9.21
N VAL A 256 -4.35 -3.04 9.42
CA VAL A 256 -3.24 -2.41 8.69
C VAL A 256 -2.75 -3.27 7.54
N THR A 257 -2.81 -2.74 6.32
CA THR A 257 -1.97 -3.19 5.20
C THR A 257 -0.67 -2.40 5.21
N VAL A 258 0.45 -3.03 5.54
CA VAL A 258 1.77 -2.38 5.52
C VAL A 258 2.43 -2.55 4.16
N THR A 259 2.97 -1.48 3.59
CA THR A 259 3.78 -1.54 2.36
C THR A 259 5.27 -1.51 2.71
N PHE A 260 6.05 -2.45 2.17
CA PHE A 260 7.50 -2.46 2.27
C PHE A 260 8.15 -1.99 0.96
N CYS A 261 8.83 -0.86 1.04
CA CYS A 261 9.71 -0.23 0.04
C CYS A 261 10.63 0.73 0.84
N PHE A 262 11.42 1.67 0.34
CA PHE A 262 12.19 1.69 -0.90
C PHE A 262 13.64 1.27 -0.59
N THR A 263 14.49 1.06 -1.60
CA THR A 263 15.84 0.51 -1.43
C THR A 263 16.77 1.52 -0.72
N PRO A 264 17.54 1.14 0.30
CA PRO A 264 18.63 1.96 0.83
C PRO A 264 19.67 2.20 -0.26
N GLU A 265 20.05 3.46 -0.53
CA GLU A 265 20.93 3.83 -1.66
C GLU A 265 22.23 3.00 -1.71
N HIS A 266 22.84 2.72 -0.56
CA HIS A 266 24.09 1.96 -0.49
C HIS A 266 23.94 0.47 -0.86
N LEU A 267 22.71 -0.08 -0.85
CA LEU A 267 22.37 -1.46 -1.21
C LEU A 267 21.77 -1.61 -2.62
N GLY A 268 21.31 -0.52 -3.24
CA GLY A 268 20.81 -0.53 -4.61
C GLY A 268 21.90 -0.79 -5.65
N VAL A 269 21.56 -1.40 -6.78
CA VAL A 269 22.45 -1.53 -7.95
C VAL A 269 23.05 -0.17 -8.30
N GLN A 270 22.19 0.84 -8.44
CA GLN A 270 22.55 2.26 -8.41
C GLN A 270 22.22 2.88 -7.03
N PRO A 271 22.87 3.99 -6.62
CA PRO A 271 22.59 4.68 -5.37
C PRO A 271 21.30 5.50 -5.45
N HIS A 272 20.16 4.81 -5.56
CA HIS A 272 18.84 5.42 -5.67
C HIS A 272 17.76 4.50 -5.08
N HIS A 273 16.72 5.11 -4.51
CA HIS A 273 15.69 4.39 -3.76
C HIS A 273 14.77 3.51 -4.66
N THR A 274 14.65 3.85 -5.94
CA THR A 274 13.94 3.03 -6.96
C THR A 274 14.81 1.95 -7.60
N SER A 275 16.10 1.87 -7.24
CA SER A 275 16.98 0.84 -7.78
C SER A 275 16.63 -0.53 -7.18
N PRO A 276 16.67 -1.61 -7.97
CA PRO A 276 16.71 -2.97 -7.41
C PRO A 276 17.85 -3.12 -6.40
N ALA A 277 17.66 -3.88 -5.34
CA ALA A 277 18.74 -4.26 -4.43
C ALA A 277 19.78 -5.13 -5.14
N ARG A 278 21.06 -4.96 -4.82
CA ARG A 278 22.15 -5.86 -5.26
C ARG A 278 21.98 -7.27 -4.68
N ASP A 279 21.41 -7.36 -3.50
CA ASP A 279 20.99 -8.61 -2.86
C ASP A 279 19.51 -8.50 -2.46
N PRO A 280 18.59 -9.04 -3.27
CA PRO A 280 17.16 -9.10 -2.97
C PRO A 280 16.81 -9.83 -1.66
N GLN A 281 17.71 -10.66 -1.13
CA GLN A 281 17.49 -11.31 0.17
C GLN A 281 17.49 -10.31 1.33
N MET A 282 18.32 -9.26 1.28
CA MET A 282 18.36 -8.26 2.35
C MET A 282 17.03 -7.47 2.49
N PHE A 283 16.29 -7.31 1.40
CA PHE A 283 14.94 -6.74 1.42
C PHE A 283 13.92 -7.72 2.04
N ALA A 284 14.03 -9.00 1.69
CA ALA A 284 13.20 -10.05 2.25
C ALA A 284 13.42 -10.24 3.76
N ASP A 285 14.67 -10.16 4.21
CA ASP A 285 15.06 -10.22 5.62
C ASP A 285 14.49 -9.01 6.40
N PHE A 286 14.48 -7.81 5.81
CA PHE A 286 13.79 -6.65 6.38
C PHE A 286 12.27 -6.88 6.49
N CYS A 287 11.63 -7.38 5.43
CA CYS A 287 10.20 -7.69 5.47
C CYS A 287 9.88 -8.71 6.57
N ALA A 288 10.71 -9.73 6.73
CA ALA A 288 10.60 -10.73 7.78
C ALA A 288 10.80 -10.11 9.19
N GLU A 289 11.81 -9.27 9.40
CA GLU A 289 12.05 -8.55 10.65
C GLU A 289 10.84 -7.70 11.06
N MET A 290 10.24 -6.97 10.11
CA MET A 290 9.09 -6.11 10.39
C MET A 290 7.83 -6.92 10.71
N ILE A 291 7.61 -8.05 10.04
CA ILE A 291 6.47 -8.93 10.35
C ILE A 291 6.67 -9.67 11.68
N ASP A 292 7.86 -10.17 11.99
CA ASP A 292 8.15 -10.82 13.28
C ASP A 292 7.95 -9.84 14.45
N ARG A 293 8.34 -8.57 14.24
CA ARG A 293 8.22 -7.51 15.24
C ARG A 293 6.78 -7.02 15.45
N TYR A 294 6.01 -6.81 14.39
CA TYR A 294 4.71 -6.10 14.45
C TYR A 294 3.48 -6.97 14.19
N ALA A 295 3.66 -8.19 13.70
CA ALA A 295 2.63 -9.22 13.64
C ALA A 295 3.24 -10.64 13.75
N PRO A 296 3.90 -10.97 14.87
CA PRO A 296 4.45 -12.30 15.10
C PRO A 296 3.35 -13.36 14.99
N ALA A 297 3.71 -14.55 14.49
CA ALA A 297 2.79 -15.67 14.46
C ALA A 297 2.30 -16.01 15.88
N GLN A 298 0.98 -15.98 16.08
CA GLN A 298 0.41 -16.42 17.35
C GLN A 298 0.70 -17.92 17.51
N ALA A 299 1.43 -18.28 18.58
CA ALA A 299 1.62 -19.66 18.95
C ALA A 299 0.25 -20.32 19.09
N SER A 300 -0.02 -21.33 18.25
CA SER A 300 -1.28 -22.06 18.29
C SER A 300 -1.46 -22.64 19.69
N SER A 301 -2.37 -22.08 20.47
CA SER A 301 -2.75 -22.64 21.76
C SER A 301 -3.50 -23.93 21.47
N ALA A 302 -2.74 -25.02 21.32
CA ALA A 302 -3.26 -26.34 21.17
C ALA A 302 -4.10 -26.65 22.42
N GLN A 303 -5.41 -26.43 22.31
CA GLN A 303 -6.36 -26.86 23.32
C GLN A 303 -6.24 -28.38 23.39
N ALA A 304 -5.51 -28.85 24.40
CA ALA A 304 -5.35 -30.25 24.68
C ALA A 304 -6.72 -30.81 25.05
N THR A 305 -7.44 -31.32 24.04
CA THR A 305 -8.71 -32.00 24.23
C THR A 305 -8.48 -33.12 25.25
N PRO A 306 -9.12 -33.07 26.44
CA PRO A 306 -8.87 -34.09 27.45
C PRO A 306 -9.31 -35.43 26.91
N LEU A 307 -8.42 -36.43 26.95
CA LEU A 307 -8.79 -37.81 26.64
C LEU A 307 -9.90 -38.23 27.62
N LYS A 308 -11.13 -38.37 27.11
CA LYS A 308 -12.20 -39.04 27.86
C LYS A 308 -11.81 -40.51 27.98
N LEU A 309 -11.37 -40.94 29.16
CA LEU A 309 -11.31 -42.36 29.48
C LEU A 309 -12.72 -42.94 29.34
N ALA A 310 -12.88 -43.90 28.43
CA ALA A 310 -14.08 -44.71 28.35
C ALA A 310 -14.07 -45.67 29.55
N ALA A 311 -15.04 -45.51 30.45
CA ALA A 311 -15.32 -46.52 31.46
C ALA A 311 -15.99 -47.72 30.79
N SER A 312 -15.34 -48.88 30.81
CA SER A 312 -15.94 -50.16 30.42
C SER A 312 -16.95 -50.62 31.46
N ALA A 313 -18.13 -51.06 31.00
CA ALA A 313 -19.04 -51.92 31.75
C ALA A 313 -18.71 -53.40 31.49
#